data_AF-A0A945CS11-F1
#
_entry.id   AF-A0A945CS11-F1
#
_cell.length_a   1.000
_cell.length_b   1.000
_cell.length_c   1.000
_cell.angle_alpha   90.00
_cell.angle_beta   90.00
_cell.angle_gamma   90.00
#
_symmetry.space_group_name_H-M   'P 1'
#
loop_
_entity.id
_entity.type
_entity.pdbx_description
1 polymer ?
#
loop_
_entity_poly.entity_id
_entity_poly.type
_entity_poly.pdbx_seq_one_letter_code
_entity_poly.pdbx_strand_id
1 'polypeptide(L)'
;MAIGDLDGDLDGDGKPNVVAASGGPNTISVFHNQALEGVSTVDVSLPHVTATYNQTLQIPVQLGDTSGGDIVAAEVFVSYDGDLLTALSTGLAGTLAEVGWSAETNIIEGSGTNIDTVKIAMATDNDVLSGAGDLIHIDFQMRDVRTPASSPLTLEHVIFNDGVPINTRADGLVTLVGVDGSIVHDLTQIIPRQDIAVTVTDADEDRNTGGQDSFAVRVSNGSQTETLTVQETDISTGVFTGTISTVFSPGATSGDNTVERCTSTLVIGGTDGIISTTIVSQPGDTVRVRVTDADLNTDTGTPQTVDVTTV
;
A
#
# COMPACT_ATOMS: atom_id res chain seq x y z
N MET A 1 -23.01 -60.29 3.81
CA MET A 1 -24.08 -59.43 4.35
C MET A 1 -23.55 -58.89 5.66
N ALA A 2 -23.06 -57.65 5.66
CA ALA A 2 -22.55 -57.02 6.86
C ALA A 2 -23.75 -56.65 7.74
N ILE A 3 -23.80 -57.24 8.93
CA ILE A 3 -24.77 -56.96 9.98
C ILE A 3 -24.23 -55.73 10.71
N GLY A 4 -24.88 -54.59 10.52
CA GLY A 4 -24.62 -53.37 11.28
C GLY A 4 -25.17 -53.57 12.68
N ASP A 5 -24.27 -53.86 13.62
CA ASP A 5 -24.56 -53.82 15.05
C ASP A 5 -24.33 -52.37 15.49
N LEU A 6 -25.40 -51.59 15.57
CA LEU A 6 -25.41 -50.28 16.22
C LEU A 6 -26.12 -50.47 17.56
N ASP A 7 -25.34 -50.47 18.64
CA ASP A 7 -25.65 -50.83 20.04
C ASP A 7 -26.80 -50.04 20.74
N GLY A 8 -27.77 -49.50 20.00
CA GLY A 8 -28.89 -48.75 20.57
C GLY A 8 -29.82 -48.06 19.58
N ASP A 9 -29.71 -48.33 18.28
CA ASP A 9 -30.58 -47.74 17.25
C ASP A 9 -31.86 -48.60 17.07
N LEU A 10 -32.97 -48.16 17.66
CA LEU A 10 -34.23 -48.91 17.71
C LEU A 10 -35.20 -48.51 16.59
N ASP A 11 -34.99 -47.36 15.94
CA ASP A 11 -35.79 -46.88 14.80
C ASP A 11 -35.08 -47.00 13.45
N GLY A 12 -33.81 -47.42 13.44
CA GLY A 12 -33.04 -47.69 12.24
C GLY A 12 -32.55 -46.42 11.55
N ASP A 13 -32.45 -45.31 12.28
CA ASP A 13 -32.06 -44.00 11.75
C ASP A 13 -30.55 -43.75 11.83
N GLY A 14 -29.79 -44.74 12.32
CA GLY A 14 -28.35 -44.67 12.51
C GLY A 14 -27.93 -44.02 13.84
N LYS A 15 -28.86 -43.64 14.71
CA LYS A 15 -28.59 -42.92 15.96
C LYS A 15 -28.98 -43.75 17.18
N PRO A 16 -28.18 -43.76 18.25
CA PRO A 16 -28.56 -44.47 19.47
C PRO A 16 -29.76 -43.80 20.14
N ASN A 17 -30.82 -44.54 20.44
CA ASN A 17 -31.94 -44.07 21.24
C ASN A 17 -31.68 -44.30 22.74
N VAL A 18 -32.36 -43.55 23.61
CA VAL A 18 -32.30 -43.73 25.07
C VAL A 18 -33.53 -44.49 25.56
N VAL A 19 -33.31 -45.60 26.27
CA VAL A 19 -34.39 -46.38 26.89
C VAL A 19 -34.35 -46.20 28.41
N ALA A 20 -35.48 -45.85 29.01
CA ALA A 20 -35.62 -45.71 30.46
C ALA A 20 -36.82 -46.50 30.99
N ALA A 21 -36.68 -47.07 32.19
CA ALA A 21 -37.81 -47.62 32.92
C ALA A 21 -38.79 -46.50 33.26
N SER A 22 -40.07 -46.68 32.92
CA SER A 22 -41.10 -45.69 33.26
C SER A 22 -41.69 -45.99 34.65
N GLY A 23 -42.27 -44.99 35.32
CA GLY A 23 -42.77 -45.10 36.69
C GLY A 23 -43.98 -46.03 36.90
N GLY A 24 -44.47 -46.70 35.86
CA GLY A 24 -45.58 -47.65 35.89
C GLY A 24 -45.12 -49.11 35.82
N PRO A 25 -45.94 -50.07 36.31
CA PRO A 25 -45.63 -51.48 36.15
C PRO A 25 -45.61 -51.88 34.67
N ASN A 26 -44.54 -52.57 34.26
CA ASN A 26 -44.38 -53.18 32.93
C ASN A 26 -44.32 -52.20 31.73
N THR A 27 -43.89 -50.95 31.93
CA THR A 27 -43.76 -49.97 30.85
C THR A 27 -42.34 -49.41 30.74
N ILE A 28 -41.87 -49.19 29.50
CA ILE A 28 -40.61 -48.52 29.18
C ILE A 28 -40.88 -47.26 28.36
N SER A 29 -40.05 -46.25 28.52
CA SER A 29 -40.04 -45.05 27.66
C SER A 29 -38.84 -45.13 26.72
N VAL A 30 -39.08 -44.86 25.44
CA VAL A 30 -38.03 -44.70 24.43
C VAL A 30 -37.95 -43.21 24.07
N PHE A 31 -36.77 -42.63 24.19
CA PHE A 31 -36.47 -41.28 23.76
C PHE A 31 -35.61 -41.37 22.50
N HIS A 32 -36.20 -40.97 21.38
CA HIS A 32 -35.54 -40.92 20.09
C HIS A 32 -34.44 -39.85 20.12
N ASN A 33 -33.26 -40.19 19.60
CA ASN A 33 -32.20 -39.20 19.45
C ASN A 33 -32.51 -38.27 18.28
N GLN A 34 -33.07 -37.11 18.60
CA GLN A 34 -33.39 -36.06 17.63
C GLN A 34 -32.19 -35.13 17.36
N ALA A 35 -30.99 -35.42 17.88
CA ALA A 35 -29.81 -34.68 17.48
C ALA A 35 -29.61 -34.83 15.97
N LEU A 36 -29.35 -33.75 15.25
CA LEU A 36 -28.92 -33.82 13.85
C LEU A 36 -27.57 -34.57 13.83
N GLU A 37 -27.52 -35.73 13.17
CA GLU A 37 -26.22 -36.32 12.83
C GLU A 37 -25.69 -35.66 11.57
N GLY A 38 -24.37 -35.47 11.52
CA GLY A 38 -23.73 -34.83 10.38
C GLY A 38 -24.26 -33.42 10.15
N VAL A 39 -24.32 -32.58 11.19
CA VAL A 39 -24.46 -31.14 10.95
C VAL A 39 -23.26 -30.73 10.11
N SER A 40 -23.46 -30.65 8.80
CA SER A 40 -22.55 -29.97 7.89
C SER A 40 -22.49 -28.55 8.42
N THR A 41 -21.36 -28.20 9.04
CA THR A 41 -21.05 -26.81 9.30
C THR A 41 -20.38 -26.29 8.05
N VAL A 42 -20.84 -25.15 7.57
CA VAL A 42 -20.18 -24.48 6.46
C VAL A 42 -19.39 -23.32 7.04
N ASP A 43 -18.07 -23.36 6.85
CA ASP A 43 -17.22 -22.22 7.17
C ASP A 43 -17.54 -21.07 6.22
N VAL A 44 -17.68 -19.86 6.76
CA VAL A 44 -17.89 -18.63 6.01
C VAL A 44 -16.84 -17.63 6.42
N SER A 45 -16.08 -17.10 5.47
CA SER A 45 -14.98 -16.20 5.78
C SER A 45 -14.88 -15.00 4.83
N LEU A 46 -14.41 -13.89 5.38
CA LEU A 46 -13.96 -12.73 4.62
C LEU A 46 -12.43 -12.65 4.65
N PRO A 47 -11.77 -12.22 3.55
CA PRO A 47 -10.32 -12.17 3.51
C PRO A 47 -9.74 -10.97 4.28
N HIS A 48 -8.44 -11.08 4.57
CA HIS A 48 -7.62 -9.94 4.97
C HIS A 48 -6.87 -9.43 3.75
N VAL A 49 -7.05 -8.16 3.38
CA VAL A 49 -6.45 -7.56 2.18
C VAL A 49 -5.84 -6.20 2.48
N THR A 50 -4.88 -5.81 1.65
CA THR A 50 -4.31 -4.47 1.65
C THR A 50 -4.71 -3.74 0.38
N ALA A 51 -4.95 -2.43 0.47
CA ALA A 51 -5.28 -1.62 -0.69
C ALA A 51 -4.74 -0.19 -0.53
N THR A 52 -4.57 0.51 -1.64
CA THR A 52 -4.23 1.95 -1.66
C THR A 52 -5.51 2.78 -1.75
N TYR A 53 -5.41 4.08 -1.46
CA TYR A 53 -6.52 5.02 -1.64
C TYR A 53 -7.04 5.00 -3.09
N ASN A 54 -8.33 5.29 -3.28
CA ASN A 54 -9.00 5.28 -4.59
C ASN A 54 -8.97 3.93 -5.35
N GLN A 55 -8.48 2.85 -4.76
CA GLN A 55 -8.53 1.51 -5.34
C GLN A 55 -9.94 0.90 -5.21
N THR A 56 -10.43 0.27 -6.28
CA THR A 56 -11.60 -0.61 -6.21
C THR A 56 -11.15 -2.00 -5.77
N LEU A 57 -11.85 -2.56 -4.79
CA LEU A 57 -11.63 -3.88 -4.20
C LEU A 57 -12.81 -4.79 -4.50
N GLN A 58 -12.54 -6.04 -4.82
CA GLN A 58 -13.56 -7.08 -4.91
C GLN A 58 -13.33 -8.07 -3.77
N ILE A 59 -14.23 -8.07 -2.79
CA ILE A 59 -14.11 -8.88 -1.59
C ILE A 59 -15.06 -10.08 -1.69
N PRO A 60 -14.56 -11.31 -1.78
CA PRO A 60 -15.40 -12.50 -1.74
C PRO A 60 -15.91 -12.80 -0.32
N VAL A 61 -17.19 -13.17 -0.23
CA VAL A 61 -17.69 -14.01 0.86
C VAL A 61 -17.35 -15.45 0.50
N GLN A 62 -16.40 -16.05 1.22
CA GLN A 62 -15.90 -17.38 0.90
C GLN A 62 -16.61 -18.45 1.72
N LEU A 63 -16.92 -19.58 1.10
CA LEU A 63 -17.48 -20.76 1.74
C LEU A 63 -16.47 -21.90 1.76
N GLY A 64 -16.46 -22.63 2.87
CA GLY A 64 -15.96 -23.99 2.94
C GLY A 64 -16.81 -24.94 2.07
N ASP A 65 -16.54 -26.25 2.15
CA ASP A 65 -17.26 -27.22 1.33
C ASP A 65 -18.75 -27.26 1.65
N THR A 66 -19.59 -26.98 0.65
CA THR A 66 -21.06 -27.00 0.76
C THR A 66 -21.68 -28.29 0.23
N SER A 67 -20.89 -29.24 -0.29
CA SER A 67 -21.42 -30.48 -0.89
C SER A 67 -22.25 -31.29 0.12
N GLY A 68 -23.47 -31.64 -0.30
CA GLY A 68 -24.43 -32.37 0.55
C GLY A 68 -25.12 -31.52 1.61
N GLY A 69 -24.91 -30.19 1.61
CA GLY A 69 -25.61 -29.25 2.48
C GLY A 69 -26.99 -28.80 1.97
N ASP A 70 -27.39 -29.21 0.76
CA ASP A 70 -28.67 -28.85 0.12
C ASP A 70 -29.01 -27.34 0.24
N ILE A 71 -27.98 -26.50 0.08
CA ILE A 71 -28.10 -25.04 0.23
C ILE A 71 -28.71 -24.46 -1.05
N VAL A 72 -29.88 -23.85 -0.92
CA VAL A 72 -30.62 -23.18 -2.00
C VAL A 72 -31.00 -21.73 -1.67
N ALA A 73 -30.75 -21.29 -0.43
CA ALA A 73 -30.86 -19.89 -0.05
C ALA A 73 -29.75 -19.50 0.95
N ALA A 74 -29.36 -18.23 0.93
CA ALA A 74 -28.39 -17.66 1.85
C ALA A 74 -28.73 -16.19 2.18
N GLU A 75 -28.56 -15.80 3.43
CA GLU A 75 -28.55 -14.40 3.86
C GLU A 75 -27.17 -14.07 4.44
N VAL A 76 -26.55 -12.98 4.01
CA VAL A 76 -25.24 -12.53 4.49
C VAL A 76 -25.24 -11.03 4.72
N PHE A 77 -24.95 -10.59 5.94
CA PHE A 77 -24.77 -9.18 6.28
C PHE A 77 -23.31 -8.92 6.64
N VAL A 78 -22.69 -7.97 5.94
CA VAL A 78 -21.29 -7.56 6.16
C VAL A 78 -21.27 -6.12 6.62
N SER A 79 -20.79 -5.88 7.83
CA SER A 79 -20.54 -4.52 8.33
C SER A 79 -19.10 -4.09 8.05
N TYR A 80 -18.92 -2.79 7.80
CA TYR A 80 -17.62 -2.20 7.45
C TYR A 80 -17.57 -0.72 7.88
N ASP A 81 -16.35 -0.18 8.02
CA ASP A 81 -16.13 1.26 8.24
C ASP A 81 -16.40 2.05 6.95
N GLY A 82 -17.55 2.72 6.90
CA GLY A 82 -18.03 3.61 5.86
C GLY A 82 -17.20 4.88 5.69
N ASP A 83 -16.37 5.29 6.66
CA ASP A 83 -15.43 6.40 6.47
C ASP A 83 -14.20 5.99 5.65
N LEU A 84 -13.91 4.69 5.56
CA LEU A 84 -12.78 4.16 4.79
C LEU A 84 -13.22 3.47 3.49
N LEU A 85 -14.36 2.80 3.48
CA LEU A 85 -14.87 2.04 2.36
C LEU A 85 -16.24 2.55 1.92
N THR A 86 -16.51 2.54 0.62
CA THR A 86 -17.87 2.72 0.08
C THR A 86 -18.25 1.45 -0.69
N ALA A 87 -19.29 0.74 -0.26
CA ALA A 87 -19.82 -0.38 -1.03
C ALA A 87 -20.47 0.13 -2.33
N LEU A 88 -20.16 -0.51 -3.45
CA LEU A 88 -20.63 -0.12 -4.78
C LEU A 88 -21.71 -1.08 -5.31
N SER A 89 -21.40 -2.38 -5.30
CA SER A 89 -22.21 -3.43 -5.89
C SER A 89 -21.88 -4.78 -5.30
N THR A 90 -22.70 -5.77 -5.66
CA THR A 90 -22.43 -7.19 -5.42
C THR A 90 -22.55 -7.97 -6.72
N GLY A 91 -21.76 -9.04 -6.87
CA GLY A 91 -21.72 -9.82 -8.11
C GLY A 91 -21.53 -11.32 -7.89
N LEU A 92 -22.06 -12.12 -8.83
CA LEU A 92 -22.01 -13.59 -8.82
C LEU A 92 -21.07 -14.17 -9.88
N ALA A 93 -20.41 -13.34 -10.69
CA ALA A 93 -19.51 -13.82 -11.73
C ALA A 93 -18.30 -14.53 -11.11
N GLY A 94 -18.04 -15.79 -11.50
CA GLY A 94 -16.96 -16.59 -10.95
C GLY A 94 -17.22 -17.20 -9.57
N THR A 95 -18.47 -17.19 -9.10
CA THR A 95 -18.85 -17.73 -7.77
C THR A 95 -19.57 -19.08 -7.89
N LEU A 96 -19.72 -19.79 -6.77
CA LEU A 96 -20.52 -21.02 -6.68
C LEU A 96 -22.00 -20.78 -7.04
N ALA A 97 -22.46 -19.53 -6.88
CA ALA A 97 -23.82 -19.08 -7.18
C ALA A 97 -23.92 -18.34 -8.52
N GLU A 98 -22.95 -18.50 -9.45
CA GLU A 98 -22.99 -17.79 -10.73
C GLU A 98 -24.22 -18.14 -11.58
N VAL A 99 -24.64 -19.42 -11.53
CA VAL A 99 -25.71 -19.95 -12.39
C VAL A 99 -26.92 -20.32 -11.55
N GLY A 100 -28.10 -19.82 -11.94
CA GLY A 100 -29.38 -20.23 -11.36
C GLY A 100 -29.76 -19.54 -10.05
N TRP A 101 -28.85 -18.74 -9.48
CA TRP A 101 -29.12 -17.93 -8.29
C TRP A 101 -29.47 -16.50 -8.64
N SER A 102 -30.30 -15.89 -7.80
CA SER A 102 -30.53 -14.46 -7.78
C SER A 102 -30.12 -13.90 -6.43
N ALA A 103 -29.57 -12.69 -6.43
CA ALA A 103 -29.18 -11.97 -5.23
C ALA A 103 -29.86 -10.60 -5.21
N GLU A 104 -30.44 -10.25 -4.07
CA GLU A 104 -30.95 -8.93 -3.76
C GLU A 104 -30.06 -8.29 -2.68
N THR A 105 -29.66 -7.05 -2.92
CA THR A 105 -28.70 -6.35 -2.07
C THR A 105 -29.24 -5.00 -1.63
N ASN A 106 -29.01 -4.67 -0.36
CA ASN A 106 -29.31 -3.37 0.21
C ASN A 106 -28.10 -2.86 1.00
N ILE A 107 -27.59 -1.68 0.63
CA ILE A 107 -26.49 -1.01 1.33
C ILE A 107 -27.11 0.01 2.28
N ILE A 108 -26.82 -0.12 3.57
CA ILE A 108 -27.42 0.69 4.63
C ILE A 108 -26.30 1.48 5.31
N GLU A 109 -26.43 2.80 5.30
CA GLU A 109 -25.55 3.70 6.04
C GLU A 109 -25.83 3.63 7.55
N GLY A 110 -24.77 3.70 8.34
CA GLY A 110 -24.83 3.76 9.80
C GLY A 110 -25.52 5.02 10.31
N SER A 111 -26.51 4.86 11.19
CA SER A 111 -27.15 6.03 11.83
C SER A 111 -26.31 6.53 13.00
N GLY A 112 -25.57 7.62 12.79
CA GLY A 112 -24.73 8.23 13.83
C GLY A 112 -23.47 7.43 14.16
N THR A 113 -23.11 6.49 13.29
CA THR A 113 -21.88 5.69 13.35
C THR A 113 -21.20 5.73 11.99
N ASN A 114 -19.90 5.47 11.94
CA ASN A 114 -19.18 5.22 10.69
C ASN A 114 -19.35 3.78 10.19
N ILE A 115 -20.10 2.92 10.89
CA ILE A 115 -20.32 1.53 10.46
C ILE A 115 -21.52 1.45 9.52
N ASP A 116 -21.25 1.06 8.28
CA ASP A 116 -22.25 0.76 7.27
C ASP A 116 -22.43 -0.76 7.15
N THR A 117 -23.49 -1.21 6.47
CA THR A 117 -23.77 -2.65 6.28
C THR A 117 -24.28 -2.96 4.88
N VAL A 118 -23.66 -3.92 4.21
CA VAL A 118 -24.21 -4.56 3.02
C VAL A 118 -25.07 -5.73 3.47
N LYS A 119 -26.36 -5.70 3.15
CA LYS A 119 -27.29 -6.82 3.39
C LYS A 119 -27.59 -7.54 2.09
N ILE A 120 -27.37 -8.84 2.07
CA ILE A 120 -27.50 -9.67 0.88
C ILE A 120 -28.46 -10.81 1.21
N ALA A 121 -29.46 -11.01 0.36
CA ALA A 121 -30.33 -12.18 0.38
C ALA A 121 -30.28 -12.86 -0.99
N MET A 122 -30.06 -14.17 -1.00
CA MET A 122 -29.82 -14.95 -2.21
C MET A 122 -30.66 -16.22 -2.19
N ALA A 123 -31.18 -16.61 -3.35
CA ALA A 123 -31.91 -17.87 -3.48
C ALA A 123 -31.87 -18.40 -4.92
N THR A 124 -32.17 -19.68 -5.05
CA THR A 124 -32.44 -20.39 -6.30
C THR A 124 -33.67 -21.28 -6.15
N ASP A 125 -34.23 -21.73 -7.28
CA ASP A 125 -35.30 -22.73 -7.27
C ASP A 125 -34.76 -24.14 -6.96
N ASN A 126 -33.65 -24.55 -7.59
CA ASN A 126 -33.14 -25.93 -7.51
C ASN A 126 -31.61 -26.08 -7.56
N ASP A 127 -30.84 -25.03 -7.85
CA ASP A 127 -29.39 -25.15 -8.06
C ASP A 127 -28.62 -25.17 -6.74
N VAL A 128 -28.56 -26.34 -6.10
CA VAL A 128 -27.87 -26.54 -4.82
C VAL A 128 -26.38 -26.20 -4.91
N LEU A 129 -25.87 -25.40 -3.95
CA LEU A 129 -24.43 -25.13 -3.85
C LEU A 129 -23.64 -26.41 -3.60
N SER A 130 -22.50 -26.58 -4.27
CA SER A 130 -21.63 -27.73 -4.08
C SER A 130 -20.16 -27.35 -4.21
N GLY A 131 -19.31 -27.90 -3.34
CA GLY A 131 -17.88 -27.60 -3.26
C GLY A 131 -17.58 -26.38 -2.39
N ALA A 132 -16.30 -26.00 -2.35
CA ALA A 132 -15.81 -24.81 -1.66
C ALA A 132 -15.47 -23.71 -2.68
N GLY A 133 -15.64 -22.44 -2.29
CA GLY A 133 -15.41 -21.31 -3.18
C GLY A 133 -16.14 -20.04 -2.75
N ASP A 134 -16.13 -19.03 -3.61
CA ASP A 134 -16.81 -17.77 -3.34
C ASP A 134 -18.31 -17.94 -3.49
N LEU A 135 -19.10 -17.36 -2.58
CA LEU A 135 -20.56 -17.27 -2.68
C LEU A 135 -20.97 -16.08 -3.53
N ILE A 136 -20.45 -14.91 -3.16
CA ILE A 136 -20.75 -13.61 -3.76
C ILE A 136 -19.57 -12.68 -3.55
N HIS A 137 -19.34 -11.78 -4.51
CA HIS A 137 -18.37 -10.70 -4.38
C HIS A 137 -19.06 -9.40 -3.96
N ILE A 138 -18.40 -8.62 -3.09
CA ILE A 138 -18.79 -7.25 -2.74
C ILE A 138 -17.72 -6.31 -3.29
N ASP A 139 -18.12 -5.41 -4.19
CA ASP A 139 -17.23 -4.40 -4.74
C ASP A 139 -17.23 -3.18 -3.81
N PHE A 140 -16.05 -2.84 -3.29
CA PHE A 140 -15.81 -1.66 -2.48
C PHE A 140 -14.92 -0.66 -3.19
N GLN A 141 -15.14 0.62 -2.92
CA GLN A 141 -14.21 1.70 -3.26
C GLN A 141 -13.48 2.12 -1.98
N MET A 142 -12.15 2.05 -1.99
CA MET A 142 -11.32 2.69 -0.97
C MET A 142 -11.47 4.20 -1.09
N ARG A 143 -11.82 4.86 0.01
CA ARG A 143 -11.87 6.33 0.07
C ARG A 143 -10.47 6.93 0.01
N ASP A 144 -10.43 8.21 -0.32
CA ASP A 144 -9.20 8.99 -0.37
C ASP A 144 -8.75 9.40 1.04
N VAL A 145 -8.14 8.45 1.74
CA VAL A 145 -7.56 8.64 3.07
C VAL A 145 -6.05 8.47 2.93
N ARG A 146 -5.26 9.43 3.43
CA ARG A 146 -3.78 9.46 3.33
C ARG A 146 -3.09 9.26 4.67
N THR A 147 -3.77 8.60 5.58
CA THR A 147 -3.23 8.18 6.88
C THR A 147 -3.49 6.70 7.06
N PRO A 148 -2.57 5.93 7.67
CA PRO A 148 -2.78 4.52 7.94
C PRO A 148 -4.11 4.28 8.66
N ALA A 149 -4.94 3.41 8.07
CA ALA A 149 -6.27 3.09 8.57
C ALA A 149 -6.63 1.64 8.22
N SER A 150 -7.66 1.11 8.86
CA SER A 150 -8.17 -0.22 8.57
C SER A 150 -9.66 -0.31 8.85
N SER A 151 -10.36 -1.08 8.03
CA SER A 151 -11.79 -1.36 8.16
C SER A 151 -11.97 -2.87 8.43
N PRO A 152 -12.40 -3.27 9.65
CA PRO A 152 -12.86 -4.63 9.88
C PRO A 152 -14.05 -4.94 8.96
N LEU A 153 -14.07 -6.14 8.41
CA LEU A 153 -15.21 -6.66 7.68
C LEU A 153 -15.87 -7.74 8.53
N THR A 154 -17.02 -7.45 9.11
CA THR A 154 -17.64 -8.34 10.12
C THR A 154 -18.85 -9.07 9.55
N LEU A 155 -18.90 -10.39 9.74
CA LEU A 155 -20.04 -11.23 9.37
C LEU A 155 -21.13 -11.19 10.47
N GLU A 156 -21.89 -10.11 10.51
CA GLU A 156 -22.95 -9.87 11.50
C GLU A 156 -24.05 -10.95 11.44
N HIS A 157 -24.39 -11.38 10.23
CA HIS A 157 -25.47 -12.34 9.98
C HIS A 157 -25.10 -13.25 8.83
N VAL A 158 -25.23 -14.55 9.05
CA VAL A 158 -25.12 -15.58 8.02
C VAL A 158 -26.14 -16.67 8.35
N ILE A 159 -27.04 -16.95 7.42
CA ILE A 159 -28.02 -18.03 7.50
C ILE A 159 -28.07 -18.74 6.14
N PHE A 160 -28.05 -20.06 6.15
CA PHE A 160 -28.34 -20.90 4.98
C PHE A 160 -29.72 -21.51 5.12
N ASN A 161 -30.51 -21.49 4.05
CA ASN A 161 -31.90 -21.94 4.05
C ASN A 161 -32.68 -21.35 5.25
N ASP A 162 -33.17 -22.19 6.16
CA ASP A 162 -33.83 -21.81 7.41
C ASP A 162 -32.95 -22.08 8.65
N GLY A 163 -31.63 -21.86 8.50
CA GLY A 163 -30.62 -22.09 9.55
C GLY A 163 -29.91 -23.45 9.48
N VAL A 164 -30.12 -24.21 8.40
CA VAL A 164 -29.47 -25.51 8.16
C VAL A 164 -28.95 -25.54 6.72
N PRO A 165 -27.66 -25.83 6.49
CA PRO A 165 -26.60 -26.13 7.47
C PRO A 165 -26.29 -24.95 8.41
N ILE A 166 -25.73 -25.27 9.59
CA ILE A 166 -25.19 -24.21 10.46
C ILE A 166 -23.90 -23.66 9.84
N ASN A 167 -23.47 -22.50 10.33
CA ASN A 167 -22.22 -21.89 9.88
C ASN A 167 -21.29 -21.52 11.02
N THR A 168 -20.03 -21.48 10.67
CA THR A 168 -18.91 -20.91 11.43
C THR A 168 -18.41 -19.69 10.67
N ARG A 169 -18.09 -18.60 11.36
CA ARG A 169 -17.78 -17.31 10.73
C ARG A 169 -16.37 -16.86 11.08
N ALA A 170 -15.66 -16.35 10.08
CA ALA A 170 -14.38 -15.68 10.24
C ALA A 170 -14.41 -14.31 9.57
N ASP A 171 -14.25 -13.27 10.37
CA ASP A 171 -14.21 -11.89 9.90
C ASP A 171 -12.96 -11.60 9.06
N GLY A 172 -13.04 -10.54 8.28
CA GLY A 172 -11.97 -10.04 7.41
C GLY A 172 -11.46 -8.67 7.84
N LEU A 173 -10.50 -8.17 7.09
CA LEU A 173 -9.90 -6.86 7.34
C LEU A 173 -9.43 -6.24 6.03
N VAL A 174 -9.80 -4.99 5.78
CA VAL A 174 -9.15 -4.17 4.75
C VAL A 174 -8.19 -3.21 5.44
N THR A 175 -6.92 -3.28 5.06
CA THR A 175 -5.89 -2.35 5.56
C THR A 175 -5.50 -1.37 4.45
N LEU A 176 -5.65 -0.07 4.72
CA LEU A 176 -5.13 0.97 3.84
C LEU A 176 -3.61 1.03 4.01
N VAL A 177 -2.91 0.89 2.89
CA VAL A 177 -1.46 1.07 2.79
C VAL A 177 -1.15 2.26 1.90
N GLY A 178 -0.06 2.95 2.22
CA GLY A 178 0.46 4.06 1.44
C GLY A 178 1.17 3.61 0.16
N VAL A 179 1.60 4.59 -0.64
CA VAL A 179 2.42 4.38 -1.84
C VAL A 179 3.81 4.95 -1.59
N ASP A 180 4.85 4.17 -1.88
CA ASP A 180 6.22 4.64 -1.72
C ASP A 180 6.50 5.90 -2.56
N GLY A 181 6.94 6.96 -1.88
CA GLY A 181 7.43 8.17 -2.52
C GLY A 181 8.78 7.99 -3.22
N SER A 182 9.06 8.89 -4.16
CA SER A 182 10.35 8.96 -4.86
C SER A 182 10.94 10.37 -4.77
N ILE A 183 12.26 10.45 -4.75
CA ILE A 183 12.99 11.72 -4.69
C ILE A 183 14.01 11.73 -5.83
N VAL A 184 13.98 12.79 -6.65
CA VAL A 184 14.86 12.93 -7.82
C VAL A 184 15.47 14.34 -7.89
N HIS A 185 16.64 14.42 -8.54
CA HIS A 185 17.29 15.67 -8.94
C HIS A 185 18.00 15.47 -10.29
N ASP A 186 18.16 16.54 -11.08
CA ASP A 186 18.73 16.44 -12.44
C ASP A 186 20.26 16.63 -12.49
N LEU A 187 20.90 16.88 -11.35
CA LEU A 187 22.34 17.16 -11.30
C LEU A 187 23.19 15.89 -11.38
N THR A 188 24.05 15.79 -12.40
CA THR A 188 25.08 14.74 -12.50
C THR A 188 26.33 15.07 -11.67
N GLN A 189 26.55 16.36 -11.41
CA GLN A 189 27.58 16.87 -10.54
C GLN A 189 27.05 18.12 -9.83
N ILE A 190 27.36 18.24 -8.54
CA ILE A 190 27.01 19.42 -7.74
C ILE A 190 28.25 20.32 -7.65
N ILE A 191 28.13 21.54 -8.16
CA ILE A 191 29.16 22.58 -8.05
C ILE A 191 28.77 23.52 -6.90
N PRO A 192 29.69 23.90 -6.00
CA PRO A 192 29.37 24.87 -4.97
C PRO A 192 28.80 26.17 -5.57
N ARG A 193 27.77 26.74 -4.92
CA ARG A 193 26.96 27.88 -5.39
C ARG A 193 25.95 27.55 -6.49
N GLN A 194 25.81 26.28 -6.86
CA GLN A 194 24.70 25.81 -7.66
C GLN A 194 23.60 25.29 -6.74
N ASP A 195 22.38 25.79 -6.91
CA ASP A 195 21.23 25.27 -6.18
C ASP A 195 20.89 23.85 -6.65
N ILE A 196 20.48 23.00 -5.71
CA ILE A 196 19.96 21.67 -5.98
C ILE A 196 18.44 21.77 -5.97
N ALA A 197 17.84 21.67 -7.15
CA ALA A 197 16.40 21.46 -7.26
C ALA A 197 16.09 19.99 -7.01
N VAL A 198 15.16 19.73 -6.08
CA VAL A 198 14.68 18.40 -5.73
C VAL A 198 13.20 18.33 -6.07
N THR A 199 12.82 17.26 -6.74
CA THR A 199 11.41 16.89 -6.94
C THR A 199 11.13 15.65 -6.11
N VAL A 200 10.10 15.71 -5.28
CA VAL A 200 9.57 14.58 -4.53
C VAL A 200 8.21 14.24 -5.13
N THR A 201 7.98 12.98 -5.45
CA THR A 201 6.67 12.48 -5.84
C THR A 201 6.22 11.50 -4.79
N ASP A 202 5.28 11.90 -3.96
CA ASP A 202 4.75 11.11 -2.86
C ASP A 202 3.28 11.47 -2.68
N ALA A 203 2.41 10.54 -3.00
CA ALA A 203 0.98 10.79 -2.96
C ALA A 203 0.42 10.70 -1.53
N ASP A 204 1.13 10.10 -0.57
CA ASP A 204 0.68 10.04 0.83
C ASP A 204 0.85 11.38 1.55
N GLU A 205 1.69 12.27 1.01
CA GLU A 205 1.93 13.63 1.53
C GLU A 205 0.94 14.67 0.98
N ASP A 206 0.11 14.33 -0.01
CA ASP A 206 -0.98 15.16 -0.56
C ASP A 206 -2.26 14.99 0.28
N ARG A 207 -2.34 15.74 1.39
CA ARG A 207 -3.36 15.56 2.43
C ARG A 207 -4.47 16.61 2.35
N ASN A 208 -4.23 17.72 1.66
CA ASN A 208 -5.15 18.85 1.59
C ASN A 208 -5.66 19.07 0.16
N THR A 209 -6.88 18.61 -0.10
CA THR A 209 -7.52 18.75 -1.41
C THR A 209 -7.92 20.18 -1.80
N GLY A 210 -7.78 21.15 -0.88
CA GLY A 210 -8.13 22.55 -1.09
C GLY A 210 -6.95 23.52 -1.10
N GLY A 211 -5.72 23.04 -0.93
CA GLY A 211 -4.53 23.89 -0.88
C GLY A 211 -3.24 23.10 -0.97
N GLN A 212 -2.16 23.74 -1.42
CA GLN A 212 -0.87 23.08 -1.55
C GLN A 212 -0.33 22.60 -0.20
N ASP A 213 0.14 21.36 -0.17
CA ASP A 213 0.87 20.79 0.97
C ASP A 213 2.37 21.14 0.93
N SER A 214 3.01 21.07 2.11
CA SER A 214 4.45 21.22 2.24
C SER A 214 4.99 20.40 3.39
N PHE A 215 6.19 19.85 3.23
CA PHE A 215 6.87 19.09 4.26
C PHE A 215 8.39 19.24 4.18
N ALA A 216 9.06 18.77 5.21
CA ALA A 216 10.50 18.86 5.36
C ALA A 216 11.21 17.60 4.86
N VAL A 217 12.14 17.77 3.92
CA VAL A 217 13.09 16.76 3.46
C VAL A 217 14.42 17.00 4.15
N ARG A 218 14.95 15.98 4.81
CA ARG A 218 16.31 16.05 5.38
C ARG A 218 17.34 15.83 4.28
N VAL A 219 18.23 16.80 4.10
CA VAL A 219 19.38 16.71 3.18
C VAL A 219 20.63 16.47 4.01
N SER A 220 21.52 15.58 3.58
CA SER A 220 22.76 15.31 4.32
C SER A 220 23.97 15.22 3.42
N ASN A 221 25.08 15.82 3.84
CA ASN A 221 26.39 15.68 3.21
C ASN A 221 27.42 15.22 4.25
N GLY A 222 27.72 13.93 4.27
CA GLY A 222 28.54 13.33 5.34
C GLY A 222 27.83 13.46 6.69
N SER A 223 28.45 14.17 7.64
CA SER A 223 27.86 14.45 8.96
C SER A 223 27.00 15.71 9.01
N GLN A 224 26.99 16.51 7.94
CA GLN A 224 26.14 17.70 7.86
C GLN A 224 24.70 17.30 7.60
N THR A 225 23.75 17.97 8.25
CA THR A 225 22.31 17.81 7.98
C THR A 225 21.60 19.14 7.84
N GLU A 226 20.87 19.29 6.74
CA GLU A 226 20.00 20.43 6.44
C GLU A 226 18.54 20.02 6.28
N THR A 227 17.66 21.02 6.31
CA THR A 227 16.23 20.86 6.06
C THR A 227 15.85 21.63 4.80
N LEU A 228 15.35 20.90 3.80
CA LEU A 228 14.71 21.45 2.61
C LEU A 228 13.20 21.37 2.79
N THR A 229 12.51 22.49 2.81
CA THR A 229 11.05 22.49 2.68
C THR A 229 10.69 22.32 1.21
N VAL A 230 9.92 21.29 0.89
CA VAL A 230 9.32 21.09 -0.43
C VAL A 230 7.84 21.50 -0.37
N GLN A 231 7.35 22.07 -1.45
CA GLN A 231 5.96 22.50 -1.60
C GLN A 231 5.37 21.84 -2.84
N GLU A 232 4.10 21.44 -2.78
CA GLU A 232 3.40 20.94 -3.95
C GLU A 232 3.47 21.92 -5.12
N THR A 233 3.55 21.38 -6.33
CA THR A 233 3.61 22.16 -7.57
C THR A 233 2.30 22.88 -7.89
N ASP A 234 1.17 22.29 -7.49
CA ASP A 234 -0.19 22.85 -7.53
C ASP A 234 -1.03 22.10 -6.48
N ILE A 235 -2.29 22.48 -6.28
CA ILE A 235 -3.18 21.80 -5.33
C ILE A 235 -3.36 20.33 -5.74
N SER A 236 -3.03 19.43 -4.82
CA SER A 236 -3.23 17.98 -4.96
C SER A 236 -2.61 17.34 -6.19
N THR A 237 -1.33 17.63 -6.39
CA THR A 237 -0.56 16.97 -7.44
C THR A 237 0.19 15.75 -6.92
N GLY A 238 0.45 15.66 -5.61
CA GLY A 238 1.38 14.67 -5.05
C GLY A 238 2.82 14.86 -5.55
N VAL A 239 3.13 15.99 -6.19
CA VAL A 239 4.45 16.34 -6.71
C VAL A 239 4.92 17.63 -6.05
N PHE A 240 5.99 17.50 -5.26
CA PHE A 240 6.55 18.56 -4.45
C PHE A 240 7.91 18.98 -5.00
N THR A 241 8.20 20.27 -4.96
CA THR A 241 9.48 20.82 -5.39
C THR A 241 10.07 21.71 -4.31
N GLY A 242 11.39 21.72 -4.25
CA GLY A 242 12.13 22.62 -3.38
C GLY A 242 13.56 22.79 -3.88
N THR A 243 14.17 23.91 -3.51
CA THR A 243 15.56 24.22 -3.85
C THR A 243 16.38 24.38 -2.59
N ILE A 244 17.51 23.70 -2.51
CA ILE A 244 18.51 23.91 -1.45
C ILE A 244 19.80 24.47 -2.05
N SER A 245 20.32 25.55 -1.46
CA SER A 245 21.55 26.17 -1.92
C SER A 245 22.77 25.39 -1.49
N THR A 246 23.85 25.49 -2.27
CA THR A 246 25.14 24.91 -1.92
C THR A 246 26.19 25.99 -1.79
N VAL A 247 27.15 25.82 -0.89
CA VAL A 247 28.28 26.75 -0.78
C VAL A 247 29.60 26.01 -0.59
N PHE A 248 30.67 26.70 -0.95
CA PHE A 248 32.01 26.28 -0.55
C PHE A 248 32.33 26.93 0.79
N SER A 249 32.70 26.12 1.77
CA SER A 249 33.01 26.57 3.12
C SER A 249 34.16 25.74 3.72
N PRO A 250 35.05 26.34 4.54
CA PRO A 250 36.10 25.61 5.25
C PRO A 250 35.59 24.57 6.26
N GLY A 251 34.30 24.63 6.62
CA GLY A 251 33.65 23.70 7.54
C GLY A 251 32.18 23.53 7.17
N ALA A 252 31.51 22.57 7.79
CA ALA A 252 30.07 22.33 7.62
C ALA A 252 29.33 22.80 8.86
N THR A 253 28.27 23.58 8.66
CA THR A 253 27.29 23.96 9.68
C THR A 253 26.03 23.14 9.42
N SER A 254 25.30 22.73 10.45
CA SER A 254 24.01 22.03 10.26
C SER A 254 22.86 22.94 10.64
N GLY A 255 21.81 22.95 9.85
CA GLY A 255 20.59 23.72 10.11
C GLY A 255 20.69 25.19 9.70
N ASP A 256 21.59 25.53 8.78
CA ASP A 256 21.66 26.87 8.17
C ASP A 256 21.03 26.91 6.76
N ASN A 257 20.38 25.81 6.36
CA ASN A 257 19.66 25.63 5.10
C ASN A 257 20.55 25.70 3.86
N THR A 258 21.86 25.51 4.02
CA THR A 258 22.83 25.48 2.93
C THR A 258 23.62 24.18 3.00
N VAL A 259 23.95 23.58 1.86
CA VAL A 259 24.81 22.39 1.83
C VAL A 259 26.25 22.80 1.55
N GLU A 260 27.16 22.46 2.47
CA GLU A 260 28.56 22.84 2.39
C GLU A 260 29.38 21.72 1.77
N ARG A 261 30.36 22.11 0.96
CA ARG A 261 31.44 21.22 0.55
C ARG A 261 32.74 21.66 1.22
N CYS A 262 33.24 20.83 2.14
CA CYS A 262 34.44 21.11 2.94
C CYS A 262 35.76 20.61 2.33
N THR A 263 35.74 19.95 1.16
CA THR A 263 36.96 19.40 0.55
C THR A 263 37.35 20.12 -0.73
N SER A 264 38.53 20.73 -0.70
CA SER A 264 39.29 21.13 -1.86
C SER A 264 40.24 19.99 -2.25
N THR A 265 39.97 19.28 -3.34
CA THR A 265 41.09 18.75 -4.13
C THR A 265 41.63 19.91 -4.95
N LEU A 266 42.64 20.57 -4.40
CA LEU A 266 43.46 21.54 -5.12
C LEU A 266 44.29 20.76 -6.15
N VAL A 267 43.83 20.69 -7.40
CA VAL A 267 44.71 20.42 -8.54
C VAL A 267 44.99 21.77 -9.18
N ILE A 268 46.25 22.18 -9.10
CA ILE A 268 46.82 23.29 -9.89
C ILE A 268 46.72 22.87 -11.36
N GLY A 269 46.14 23.72 -12.20
CA GLY A 269 45.98 23.51 -13.64
C GLY A 269 45.11 24.60 -14.24
N GLY A 270 45.69 25.79 -14.40
CA GLY A 270 45.06 26.97 -14.99
C GLY A 270 44.94 26.94 -16.51
N THR A 271 44.55 28.08 -17.06
CA THR A 271 44.28 28.37 -18.48
C THR A 271 45.59 28.52 -19.28
N ASP A 272 45.76 27.81 -20.39
CA ASP A 272 46.97 27.86 -21.24
C ASP A 272 47.37 29.29 -21.68
N GLY A 273 48.64 29.68 -21.52
CA GLY A 273 49.21 30.97 -21.93
C GLY A 273 49.62 31.08 -23.42
N ILE A 274 49.83 32.30 -23.92
CA ILE A 274 50.17 32.62 -25.34
C ILE A 274 51.57 33.28 -25.44
N ILE A 275 52.33 33.00 -26.51
CA ILE A 275 53.61 33.66 -26.86
C ILE A 275 53.44 34.59 -28.07
N SER A 276 53.93 35.84 -28.01
CA SER A 276 53.99 36.76 -29.17
C SER A 276 55.32 37.50 -29.31
N THR A 277 55.70 37.84 -30.54
CA THR A 277 56.92 38.60 -30.90
C THR A 277 56.57 39.73 -31.87
N THR A 278 57.18 40.91 -31.73
CA THR A 278 56.96 42.05 -32.63
C THR A 278 57.69 41.86 -33.97
N ILE A 279 56.99 42.18 -35.07
CA ILE A 279 57.41 41.97 -36.47
C ILE A 279 58.35 43.07 -36.97
N VAL A 280 59.42 42.62 -37.65
CA VAL A 280 60.52 43.32 -38.37
C VAL A 280 61.66 43.88 -37.48
N SER A 281 62.78 43.15 -37.38
CA SER A 281 64.04 43.58 -36.75
C SER A 281 65.24 43.40 -37.69
N GLN A 282 66.25 44.27 -37.62
CA GLN A 282 67.51 44.13 -38.38
C GLN A 282 68.64 43.52 -37.53
N PRO A 283 69.74 43.01 -38.15
CA PRO A 283 70.88 42.48 -37.39
C PRO A 283 71.45 43.52 -36.43
N GLY A 284 71.44 43.21 -35.14
CA GLY A 284 71.86 44.11 -34.05
C GLY A 284 70.73 44.61 -33.15
N ASP A 285 69.47 44.39 -33.53
CA ASP A 285 68.32 44.74 -32.69
C ASP A 285 68.07 43.73 -31.57
N THR A 286 67.54 44.23 -30.45
CA THR A 286 67.11 43.40 -29.31
C THR A 286 65.70 42.88 -29.53
N VAL A 287 65.51 41.56 -29.61
CA VAL A 287 64.19 40.91 -29.67
C VAL A 287 63.63 40.77 -28.24
N ARG A 288 62.38 41.16 -28.02
CA ARG A 288 61.67 40.93 -26.76
C ARG A 288 60.60 39.85 -26.94
N VAL A 289 60.64 38.84 -26.07
CA VAL A 289 59.61 37.79 -25.95
C VAL A 289 58.81 38.07 -24.69
N ARG A 290 57.48 37.97 -24.75
CA ARG A 290 56.60 38.10 -23.58
C ARG A 290 55.78 36.82 -23.42
N VAL A 291 55.95 36.16 -22.28
CA VAL A 291 55.10 35.07 -21.81
C VAL A 291 54.07 35.69 -20.86
N THR A 292 52.79 35.41 -21.05
CA THR A 292 51.73 35.83 -20.13
C THR A 292 51.03 34.59 -19.63
N ASP A 293 51.26 34.28 -18.35
CA ASP A 293 50.62 33.19 -17.62
C ASP A 293 50.02 33.78 -16.33
N ALA A 294 48.75 33.48 -16.05
CA ALA A 294 48.00 34.09 -14.97
C ALA A 294 48.18 33.38 -13.62
N ASP A 295 48.75 32.18 -13.59
CA ASP A 295 48.92 31.40 -12.35
C ASP A 295 50.38 31.30 -11.85
N LEU A 296 51.35 31.80 -12.64
CA LEU A 296 52.79 31.75 -12.33
C LEU A 296 53.32 32.94 -11.49
N ASN A 297 52.54 33.48 -10.57
CA ASN A 297 53.02 34.55 -9.67
C ASN A 297 52.42 34.53 -8.25
N THR A 298 52.17 33.34 -7.71
CA THR A 298 51.53 33.18 -6.38
C THR A 298 52.42 33.57 -5.19
N ASP A 299 53.71 33.87 -5.38
CA ASP A 299 54.58 34.36 -4.30
C ASP A 299 55.37 35.61 -4.74
N THR A 300 55.04 36.75 -4.13
CA THR A 300 55.65 38.07 -4.45
C THR A 300 57.02 38.28 -3.80
N GLY A 301 57.49 37.34 -2.96
CA GLY A 301 58.80 37.39 -2.30
C GLY A 301 59.91 36.59 -2.99
N THR A 302 59.58 35.71 -3.93
CA THR A 302 60.54 34.85 -4.63
C THR A 302 60.49 35.08 -6.13
N PRO A 303 61.61 35.45 -6.79
CA PRO A 303 61.68 35.43 -8.25
C PRO A 303 61.45 34.01 -8.78
N GLN A 304 60.29 33.78 -9.37
CA GLN A 304 59.97 32.52 -10.07
C GLN A 304 60.47 32.66 -11.51
N THR A 305 61.30 31.72 -11.96
CA THR A 305 61.99 31.78 -13.27
C THR A 305 61.40 30.78 -14.25
N VAL A 306 61.27 31.20 -15.51
CA VAL A 306 60.92 30.35 -16.66
C VAL A 306 62.14 30.30 -17.57
N ASP A 307 62.67 29.10 -17.81
CA ASP A 307 63.76 28.90 -18.75
C ASP A 307 63.23 28.88 -20.20
N VAL A 308 63.77 29.76 -21.04
CA VAL A 308 63.46 29.83 -22.48
C VAL A 308 64.72 29.49 -23.26
N THR A 309 64.71 28.38 -23.99
CA THR A 309 65.85 27.95 -24.84
C THR A 309 65.53 28.21 -26.31
N THR A 310 66.38 28.97 -27.01
CA THR A 310 66.28 29.20 -28.47
C THR A 310 67.23 28.26 -29.21
N VAL A 311 66.75 27.55 -30.23
CA VAL A 311 67.58 26.78 -31.21
C VAL A 311 67.85 27.60 -32.46
#